data_AF-A0A8J8SVQ5-F1
#
_entry.id   AF-A0A8J8SVQ5-F1
#
_cell.length_a   1.000
_cell.length_b   1.000
_cell.length_c   1.000
_cell.angle_alpha   90.00
_cell.angle_beta   90.00
_cell.angle_gamma   90.00
#
_symmetry.space_group_name_H-M   'P 1'
#
loop_
_entity.id
_entity.type
_entity.pdbx_description
1 polymer ?
#
loop_
_entity_poly.entity_id
_entity_poly.type
_entity_poly.pdbx_seq_one_letter_code
_entity_poly.pdbx_strand_id
1 'polypeptide(L)'
;MSQSVYKVHHAIKCIDLIQEQIVRHPTLRPVVLLLKMILLKHGLNQPYSGGLNSYSLVLMATAFLQNLGIKDSISKNLREFLRFFGVYFDPHHCMIRDHQLLQDNSILLTESMTVYDPLNAANNVTRTAFRIQDIKMLFTQTYEQIVQNEAKFKAIYEHHNMQQIINEFQNVIVELTFNN
;
A
#
# COMPACT_ATOMS: atom_id res chain seq x y z
N MET A 1 -11.35 -32.39 -5.57
CA MET A 1 -10.57 -31.47 -6.44
C MET A 1 -9.19 -31.31 -5.85
N SER A 2 -8.11 -31.47 -6.64
CA SER A 2 -6.74 -31.35 -6.12
C SER A 2 -6.44 -29.92 -5.68
N GLN A 3 -5.62 -29.75 -4.64
CA GLN A 3 -5.24 -28.42 -4.11
C GLN A 3 -4.64 -27.48 -5.19
N SER A 4 -4.07 -28.05 -6.25
CA SER A 4 -3.52 -27.30 -7.39
C SER A 4 -4.61 -26.56 -8.17
N VAL A 5 -5.73 -27.22 -8.49
CA VAL A 5 -6.85 -26.62 -9.25
C VAL A 5 -7.52 -25.51 -8.44
N TYR A 6 -7.68 -25.69 -7.14
CA TYR A 6 -8.23 -24.66 -6.24
C TYR A 6 -7.38 -23.37 -6.22
N LYS A 7 -6.05 -23.51 -6.13
CA LYS A 7 -5.12 -22.37 -6.16
C LYS A 7 -5.18 -21.60 -7.47
N VAL A 8 -5.29 -22.29 -8.61
CA VAL A 8 -5.42 -21.66 -9.93
C VAL A 8 -6.72 -20.87 -10.03
N HIS A 9 -7.85 -21.45 -9.62
CA HIS A 9 -9.13 -20.73 -9.63
C HIS A 9 -9.14 -19.51 -8.71
N HIS A 10 -8.51 -19.60 -7.53
CA HIS A 10 -8.38 -18.47 -6.62
C HIS A 10 -7.51 -17.36 -7.21
N ALA A 11 -6.38 -17.72 -7.84
CA ALA A 11 -5.50 -16.76 -8.49
C ALA A 11 -6.21 -15.99 -9.62
N ILE A 12 -7.03 -16.67 -10.43
CA ILE A 12 -7.82 -16.03 -11.50
C ILE A 12 -8.79 -15.01 -10.90
N LYS A 13 -9.56 -15.40 -9.87
CA LYS A 13 -10.48 -14.48 -9.18
C LYS A 13 -9.78 -13.26 -8.57
N CYS A 14 -8.58 -13.45 -7.99
CA CYS A 14 -7.77 -12.33 -7.50
C CYS A 14 -7.38 -11.38 -8.63
N ILE A 15 -6.98 -11.91 -9.80
CA ILE A 15 -6.64 -11.10 -10.96
C ILE A 15 -7.85 -10.29 -11.41
N ASP A 16 -9.00 -10.93 -11.59
CA ASP A 16 -10.23 -10.27 -12.03
C ASP A 16 -10.64 -9.13 -11.07
N LEU A 17 -10.59 -9.41 -9.76
CA LEU A 17 -10.87 -8.42 -8.73
C LEU A 17 -9.89 -7.24 -8.81
N ILE A 18 -8.59 -7.49 -8.94
CA ILE A 18 -7.59 -6.41 -9.04
C ILE A 18 -7.80 -5.60 -10.33
N GLN A 19 -8.12 -6.24 -11.45
CA GLN A 19 -8.40 -5.54 -12.71
C GLN A 19 -9.60 -4.61 -12.58
N GLU A 20 -10.69 -5.06 -11.94
CA GLU A 20 -11.86 -4.21 -11.65
C GLU A 20 -11.46 -2.98 -10.82
N GLN A 21 -10.62 -3.16 -9.80
CA GLN A 21 -10.16 -2.06 -8.95
C GLN A 21 -9.23 -1.09 -9.69
N ILE A 22 -8.39 -1.57 -10.62
CA ILE A 22 -7.56 -0.71 -11.47
C ILE A 22 -8.43 0.14 -12.40
N VAL A 23 -9.51 -0.43 -12.96
CA VAL A 23 -10.47 0.31 -13.79
C VAL A 23 -11.21 1.36 -12.95
N ARG A 24 -11.64 1.01 -11.74
CA ARG A 24 -12.35 1.93 -10.83
C ARG A 24 -11.45 3.05 -10.30
N HIS A 25 -10.18 2.75 -10.04
CA HIS A 25 -9.20 3.66 -9.47
C HIS A 25 -7.96 3.74 -10.37
N PRO A 26 -7.94 4.63 -11.38
CA PRO A 26 -6.82 4.73 -12.33
C PRO A 26 -5.45 4.97 -11.69
N THR A 27 -5.42 5.62 -10.52
CA THR A 27 -4.18 5.87 -9.77
C THR A 27 -3.69 4.66 -8.95
N LEU A 28 -4.45 3.56 -8.87
CA LEU A 28 -4.09 2.40 -8.05
C LEU A 28 -2.76 1.79 -8.49
N ARG A 29 -2.62 1.51 -9.80
CA ARG A 29 -1.40 0.93 -10.36
C ARG A 29 -0.16 1.79 -10.09
N PRO A 30 -0.12 3.10 -10.42
CA PRO A 30 1.05 3.93 -10.12
C PRO A 30 1.38 3.98 -8.63
N VAL A 31 0.37 4.21 -7.77
CA VAL A 31 0.58 4.31 -6.33
C VAL A 31 1.17 3.01 -5.77
N VAL A 32 0.60 1.86 -6.13
CA VAL A 32 1.12 0.55 -5.70
C VAL A 32 2.55 0.32 -6.16
N LEU A 33 2.91 0.70 -7.40
CA LEU A 33 4.29 0.54 -7.89
C LEU A 33 5.28 1.37 -7.06
N LEU A 34 4.93 2.62 -6.75
CA LEU A 34 5.78 3.51 -5.96
C LEU A 34 5.94 3.00 -4.52
N LEU A 35 4.84 2.52 -3.91
CA LEU A 35 4.87 1.90 -2.58
C LEU A 35 5.72 0.62 -2.57
N LYS A 36 5.62 -0.22 -3.61
CA LYS A 36 6.49 -1.40 -3.75
C LYS A 36 7.95 -1.01 -3.79
N MET A 37 8.30 0.05 -4.51
CA MET A 37 9.68 0.53 -4.60
C MET A 37 10.19 1.04 -3.24
N ILE A 38 9.37 1.80 -2.51
CA ILE A 38 9.70 2.28 -1.15
C ILE A 38 9.99 1.09 -0.23
N LEU A 39 9.11 0.09 -0.20
CA LEU A 39 9.27 -1.10 0.64
C LEU A 39 10.46 -1.97 0.21
N LEU A 40 10.66 -2.15 -1.09
CA LEU A 40 11.77 -2.94 -1.65
C LEU A 40 13.12 -2.36 -1.24
N LYS A 41 13.28 -1.03 -1.33
CA LYS A 41 14.54 -0.35 -0.97
C LYS A 41 14.92 -0.56 0.50
N HIS A 42 13.93 -0.75 1.37
CA HIS A 42 14.13 -0.94 2.81
C HIS A 42 14.01 -2.41 3.26
N GLY A 43 13.92 -3.36 2.31
CA GLY A 43 13.80 -4.79 2.64
C GLY A 43 12.50 -5.18 3.35
N LEU A 44 11.42 -4.40 3.17
CA LEU A 44 10.11 -4.57 3.81
C LEU A 44 9.03 -5.10 2.85
N ASN A 45 9.41 -5.62 1.68
CA ASN A 45 8.52 -6.15 0.65
C ASN A 45 8.38 -7.69 0.67
N GLN A 46 8.89 -8.35 1.70
CA GLN A 46 8.99 -9.81 1.77
C GLN A 46 8.29 -10.35 3.03
N PRO A 47 7.25 -11.19 2.89
CA PRO A 47 6.53 -11.76 4.03
C PRO A 47 7.39 -12.61 4.96
N TYR A 48 8.33 -13.36 4.41
CA TYR A 48 9.15 -14.28 5.20
C TYR A 48 10.10 -13.54 6.16
N SER A 49 10.45 -12.29 5.86
CA SER A 49 11.22 -11.41 6.73
C SER A 49 10.33 -10.44 7.52
N GLY A 50 9.01 -10.66 7.53
CA GLY A 50 8.04 -9.86 8.28
C GLY A 50 7.52 -8.60 7.57
N GLY A 51 7.86 -8.40 6.30
CA GLY A 51 7.36 -7.31 5.46
C GLY A 51 6.01 -7.61 4.79
N LEU A 52 5.52 -6.66 3.97
CA LEU A 52 4.27 -6.80 3.22
C LEU A 52 4.51 -7.53 1.89
N ASN A 53 3.64 -8.49 1.56
CA ASN A 53 3.57 -8.98 0.19
C ASN A 53 2.86 -7.98 -0.73
N SER A 54 3.02 -8.20 -2.04
CA SER A 54 2.37 -7.41 -3.08
C SER A 54 0.84 -7.41 -2.99
N TYR A 55 0.20 -8.50 -2.56
CA TYR A 55 -1.26 -8.60 -2.50
C TYR A 55 -1.83 -7.77 -1.35
N SER A 56 -1.27 -7.88 -0.15
CA SER A 56 -1.62 -7.05 1.01
C SER A 56 -1.48 -5.56 0.69
N LEU A 57 -0.39 -5.17 0.02
CA LEU A 57 -0.18 -3.78 -0.37
C LEU A 57 -1.24 -3.29 -1.38
N VAL A 58 -1.64 -4.15 -2.33
CA VAL A 58 -2.74 -3.82 -3.27
C VAL A 58 -4.05 -3.63 -2.49
N LEU A 59 -4.40 -4.53 -1.58
CA LEU A 59 -5.62 -4.41 -0.79
C LEU A 59 -5.63 -3.16 0.10
N MET A 60 -4.50 -2.82 0.72
CA MET A 60 -4.33 -1.58 1.48
C MET A 60 -4.53 -0.35 0.59
N ALA A 61 -3.89 -0.32 -0.58
CA ALA A 61 -4.00 0.80 -1.52
C ALA A 61 -5.41 0.94 -2.09
N THR A 62 -6.07 -0.17 -2.44
CA THR A 62 -7.45 -0.18 -2.91
C THR A 62 -8.39 0.36 -1.84
N ALA A 63 -8.29 -0.13 -0.60
CA ALA A 63 -9.13 0.36 0.49
C ALA A 63 -8.91 1.85 0.75
N PHE A 64 -7.66 2.31 0.76
CA PHE A 64 -7.37 3.74 0.87
C PHE A 64 -8.00 4.55 -0.27
N LEU A 65 -7.79 4.15 -1.53
CA LEU A 65 -8.30 4.90 -2.69
C LEU A 65 -9.83 4.91 -2.75
N GLN A 66 -10.48 3.83 -2.31
CA GLN A 66 -11.94 3.74 -2.29
C GLN A 66 -12.56 4.64 -1.22
N ASN A 67 -11.91 4.83 -0.08
CA ASN A 67 -12.48 5.56 1.06
C ASN A 67 -11.99 7.02 1.15
N LEU A 68 -10.73 7.28 0.81
CA LEU A 68 -10.04 8.54 1.03
C LEU A 68 -9.33 9.07 -0.24
N GLY A 69 -9.36 8.31 -1.34
CA GLY A 69 -8.64 8.64 -2.56
C GLY A 69 -9.21 9.85 -3.29
N ILE A 70 -8.32 10.58 -3.95
CA ILE A 70 -8.65 11.69 -4.84
C ILE A 70 -8.58 11.21 -6.28
N LYS A 71 -9.59 11.55 -7.08
CA LYS A 71 -9.61 11.19 -8.49
C LYS A 71 -8.43 11.84 -9.24
N ASP A 72 -7.78 11.07 -10.11
CA ASP A 72 -6.78 11.55 -11.08
C ASP A 72 -5.54 12.26 -10.50
N SER A 73 -5.16 12.00 -9.24
CA SER A 73 -3.96 12.58 -8.63
C SER A 73 -3.05 11.55 -7.97
N ILE A 74 -2.02 11.10 -8.70
CA ILE A 74 -1.04 10.12 -8.22
C ILE A 74 -0.27 10.67 -7.01
N SER A 75 0.24 11.90 -7.11
CA SER A 75 1.05 12.54 -6.07
C SER A 75 0.27 12.70 -4.77
N LYS A 76 -0.95 13.26 -4.83
CA LYS A 76 -1.79 13.40 -3.63
C LYS A 76 -2.13 12.04 -3.04
N ASN A 77 -2.53 11.07 -3.86
CA ASN A 77 -2.90 9.75 -3.35
C ASN A 77 -1.72 9.00 -2.70
N LEU A 78 -0.52 9.07 -3.29
CA LEU A 78 0.67 8.48 -2.68
C LEU A 78 0.99 9.17 -1.34
N ARG A 79 0.99 10.51 -1.30
CA ARG A 79 1.27 11.27 -0.08
C ARG A 79 0.26 10.97 1.03
N GLU A 80 -1.03 11.03 0.71
CA GLU A 80 -2.09 10.81 1.70
C GLU A 80 -2.15 9.34 2.14
N PHE A 81 -1.81 8.38 1.28
CA PHE A 81 -1.65 6.98 1.68
C PHE A 81 -0.55 6.83 2.73
N LEU A 82 0.63 7.40 2.47
CA LEU A 82 1.78 7.35 3.39
C LEU A 82 1.43 8.01 4.73
N ARG A 83 0.78 9.18 4.68
CA ARG A 83 0.30 9.88 5.87
C ARG A 83 -0.69 9.02 6.67
N PHE A 84 -1.69 8.45 6.01
CA PHE A 84 -2.73 7.68 6.66
C PHE A 84 -2.15 6.43 7.34
N PHE A 85 -1.43 5.58 6.61
CA PHE A 85 -0.90 4.34 7.18
C PHE A 85 0.30 4.53 8.11
N GLY A 86 1.08 5.59 7.92
CA GLY A 86 2.19 5.92 8.82
C GLY A 86 1.73 6.55 10.14
N VAL A 87 0.82 7.53 10.07
CA VAL A 87 0.49 8.41 11.21
C VAL A 87 -0.84 8.07 11.86
N TYR A 88 -1.92 7.91 11.08
CA TYR A 88 -3.29 7.86 11.63
C TYR A 88 -3.82 6.45 11.83
N PHE A 89 -3.43 5.50 10.99
CA PHE A 89 -3.93 4.14 11.06
C PHE A 89 -3.41 3.45 12.32
N ASP A 90 -4.32 3.06 13.20
CA ASP A 90 -4.01 2.24 14.36
C ASP A 90 -4.28 0.75 14.06
N PRO A 91 -3.26 -0.11 13.89
CA PRO A 91 -3.45 -1.51 13.55
C PRO A 91 -4.22 -2.31 14.61
N HIS A 92 -4.35 -1.78 15.83
CA HIS A 92 -5.04 -2.46 16.94
C HIS A 92 -6.53 -2.13 17.00
N HIS A 93 -6.98 -1.03 16.38
CA HIS A 93 -8.37 -0.57 16.38
C HIS A 93 -8.94 -0.40 14.96
N CYS A 94 -8.12 -0.61 13.93
CA CYS A 94 -8.51 -0.52 12.53
C CYS A 94 -8.24 -1.83 11.79
N MET A 95 -9.15 -2.17 10.87
CA MET A 95 -8.98 -3.29 9.95
C MET A 95 -9.39 -2.92 8.53
N ILE A 96 -8.94 -3.71 7.56
CA ILE A 96 -9.40 -3.65 6.18
C ILE A 96 -10.23 -4.88 5.87
N ARG A 97 -11.45 -4.69 5.39
CA ARG A 97 -12.36 -5.77 4.98
C ARG A 97 -13.19 -5.31 3.80
N ASP A 98 -13.32 -6.14 2.76
CA ASP A 98 -14.12 -5.85 1.56
C ASP A 98 -13.81 -4.47 0.93
N HIS A 99 -12.53 -4.10 0.88
CA HIS A 99 -12.05 -2.79 0.41
C HIS A 99 -12.52 -1.59 1.24
N GLN A 100 -13.00 -1.81 2.46
CA GLN A 100 -13.40 -0.78 3.41
C GLN A 100 -12.37 -0.65 4.52
N LEU A 101 -12.14 0.60 4.94
CA LEU A 101 -11.39 0.93 6.15
C LEU A 101 -12.40 0.96 7.31
N LEU A 102 -12.24 0.06 8.27
CA LEU A 102 -13.11 -0.04 9.43
C LEU A 102 -12.32 0.35 10.67
N GLN A 103 -12.84 1.28 11.45
CA GLN A 103 -12.31 1.66 12.75
C GLN A 103 -13.36 1.34 13.82
N ASP A 104 -12.94 0.65 14.86
CA ASP A 104 -13.77 0.35 16.02
C ASP A 104 -12.89 0.39 17.28
N ASN A 105 -13.17 1.36 18.15
CA ASN A 105 -12.39 1.54 19.38
C ASN A 105 -12.83 0.58 20.50
N SER A 106 -13.87 -0.23 20.28
CA SER A 106 -14.33 -1.26 21.23
C SER A 106 -13.63 -2.61 21.05
N ILE A 107 -12.94 -2.81 19.92
CA ILE A 107 -12.16 -4.02 19.64
C ILE A 107 -10.68 -3.79 19.92
N LEU A 108 -9.98 -4.85 20.31
CA LEU A 108 -8.52 -4.87 20.39
C LEU A 108 -7.98 -6.01 19.53
N LEU A 109 -7.44 -5.67 18.35
CA LEU A 109 -6.84 -6.62 17.43
C LEU A 109 -5.43 -7.00 17.90
N THR A 110 -5.15 -8.30 17.97
CA THR A 110 -3.88 -8.84 18.49
C THR A 110 -2.83 -9.09 17.41
N GLU A 111 -3.24 -9.22 16.15
CA GLU A 111 -2.31 -9.31 15.02
C GLU A 111 -1.66 -7.95 14.73
N SER A 112 -0.46 -7.93 14.16
CA SER A 112 0.28 -6.67 13.90
C SER A 112 -0.43 -5.71 12.94
N MET A 113 -1.29 -6.24 12.05
CA MET A 113 -2.23 -5.52 11.20
C MET A 113 -3.25 -6.52 10.66
N THR A 114 -4.50 -6.08 10.50
CA THR A 114 -5.60 -6.93 9.99
C THR A 114 -6.10 -6.45 8.64
N VAL A 115 -5.80 -7.20 7.59
CA VAL A 115 -6.30 -6.99 6.22
C VAL A 115 -6.90 -8.30 5.72
N TYR A 116 -8.22 -8.38 5.60
CA TYR A 116 -8.90 -9.58 5.14
C TYR A 116 -8.90 -9.69 3.61
N ASP A 117 -8.70 -10.91 3.13
CA ASP A 117 -8.85 -11.26 1.73
C ASP A 117 -10.34 -11.16 1.30
N PRO A 118 -10.69 -10.34 0.31
CA PRO A 118 -12.07 -10.23 -0.17
C PRO A 118 -12.66 -11.54 -0.71
N LEU A 119 -11.80 -12.48 -1.13
CA LEU A 119 -12.22 -13.79 -1.63
C LEU A 119 -12.26 -14.86 -0.53
N ASN A 120 -11.71 -14.56 0.65
CA ASN A 120 -11.68 -15.44 1.81
C ASN A 120 -11.62 -14.64 3.11
N ALA A 121 -12.77 -14.30 3.68
CA ALA A 121 -12.86 -13.48 4.90
C ALA A 121 -12.18 -14.08 6.15
N ALA A 122 -11.82 -15.37 6.14
CA ALA A 122 -11.04 -15.99 7.23
C ALA A 122 -9.52 -15.81 7.07
N ASN A 123 -9.07 -15.31 5.92
CA ASN A 123 -7.67 -15.13 5.59
C ASN A 123 -7.23 -13.68 5.84
N ASN A 124 -6.47 -13.45 6.92
CA ASN A 124 -5.74 -12.19 7.09
C ASN A 124 -4.45 -12.24 6.25
N VAL A 125 -4.39 -11.45 5.18
CA VAL A 125 -3.24 -11.42 4.26
C VAL A 125 -2.00 -10.73 4.85
N THR A 126 -2.14 -10.02 5.97
CA THR A 126 -1.03 -9.39 6.72
C THR A 126 -0.57 -10.21 7.92
N ARG A 127 -1.11 -11.43 8.14
CA ARG A 127 -0.75 -12.27 9.29
C ARG A 127 0.74 -12.49 9.49
N THR A 128 1.50 -12.63 8.41
CA THR A 128 2.96 -12.87 8.46
C THR A 128 3.78 -11.58 8.50
N ALA A 129 3.15 -10.41 8.31
CA ALA A 129 3.83 -9.13 8.35
C ALA A 129 3.98 -8.70 9.81
N PHE A 130 5.01 -9.15 10.51
CA PHE A 130 5.24 -8.80 11.92
C PHE A 130 6.02 -7.48 12.09
N ARG A 131 6.62 -6.94 11.02
CA ARG A 131 7.38 -5.67 11.03
C ARG A 131 6.51 -4.46 10.67
N ILE A 132 5.22 -4.48 11.03
CA ILE A 132 4.29 -3.38 10.71
C ILE A 132 4.75 -2.06 11.31
N GLN A 133 5.36 -2.07 12.50
CA GLN A 133 5.87 -0.83 13.10
C GLN A 133 7.00 -0.21 12.28
N ASP A 134 7.93 -1.02 11.75
CA ASP A 134 8.98 -0.54 10.83
C ASP A 134 8.37 0.05 9.56
N ILE A 135 7.32 -0.59 9.02
CA ILE A 135 6.61 -0.11 7.83
C ILE A 135 5.90 1.22 8.13
N LYS A 136 5.22 1.34 9.27
CA LYS A 136 4.58 2.59 9.69
C LYS A 136 5.61 3.71 9.82
N MET A 137 6.73 3.45 10.48
CA MET A 137 7.81 4.42 10.64
C MET A 137 8.36 4.87 9.29
N LEU A 138 8.62 3.92 8.38
CA LEU A 138 9.06 4.22 7.02
C LEU A 138 8.04 5.09 6.27
N PHE A 139 6.75 4.77 6.37
CA PHE A 139 5.70 5.56 5.72
C PHE A 139 5.61 6.98 6.28
N THR A 140 5.73 7.15 7.60
CA THR A 140 5.78 8.47 8.26
C THR A 140 6.97 9.28 7.76
N GLN A 141 8.17 8.72 7.79
CA GLN A 141 9.39 9.39 7.33
C GLN A 141 9.29 9.78 5.84
N THR A 142 8.80 8.86 5.01
CA THR A 142 8.62 9.13 3.58
C THR A 142 7.60 10.24 3.34
N TYR A 143 6.51 10.26 4.11
CA TYR A 143 5.52 11.33 4.05
C TYR A 143 6.14 12.69 4.43
N GLU A 144 6.87 12.76 5.54
CA GLU A 144 7.53 13.99 6.00
C GLU A 144 8.52 14.52 4.95
N GLN A 145 9.29 13.63 4.33
CA GLN A 145 10.21 13.98 3.25
C GLN A 145 9.48 14.52 2.01
N ILE A 146 8.35 13.92 1.63
CA ILE A 146 7.52 14.41 0.51
C ILE A 146 6.98 15.81 0.81
N VAL A 147 6.53 16.07 2.04
CA VAL A 147 6.02 17.38 2.45
C VAL A 147 7.12 18.44 2.39
N GLN A 148 8.32 18.12 2.89
CA GLN A 148 9.47 19.02 2.82
C GLN A 148 9.88 19.37 1.38
N ASN A 149 9.59 18.47 0.43
CA ASN A 149 9.97 18.61 -0.99
C ASN A 149 8.74 18.73 -1.91
N GLU A 150 7.62 19.27 -1.42
CA GLU A 150 6.31 19.19 -2.11
C GLU A 150 6.35 19.73 -3.55
N ALA A 151 7.06 20.83 -3.79
CA ALA A 151 7.18 21.42 -5.12
C ALA A 151 7.89 20.49 -6.13
N LYS A 152 9.03 19.89 -5.72
CA LYS A 152 9.80 18.93 -6.54
C LYS A 152 8.98 17.67 -6.77
N PHE A 153 8.31 17.18 -5.72
CA PHE A 153 7.45 16.02 -5.81
C PHE A 153 6.30 16.28 -6.80
N LYS A 154 5.56 17.38 -6.67
CA LYS A 154 4.44 17.71 -7.58
C LYS A 154 4.87 17.74 -9.05
N ALA A 155 6.02 18.35 -9.36
CA ALA A 155 6.54 18.45 -10.72
C ALA A 155 6.79 17.07 -11.37
N ILE A 156 7.35 16.11 -10.63
CA ILE A 156 7.64 14.74 -11.12
C ILE A 156 6.35 14.03 -11.59
N TYR A 157 5.23 14.26 -10.89
CA TYR A 157 3.98 13.55 -11.14
C TYR A 157 2.97 14.33 -12.00
N GLU A 158 3.31 15.53 -12.47
CA GLU A 158 2.54 16.25 -13.49
C GLU A 158 2.83 15.68 -14.91
N HIS A 159 3.97 14.98 -15.08
CA HIS A 159 4.33 14.33 -16.32
C HIS A 159 3.72 12.91 -16.40
N HIS A 160 2.97 12.64 -17.48
CA HIS A 160 2.07 11.48 -17.57
C HIS A 160 2.76 10.13 -17.82
N ASN A 161 4.08 10.08 -17.96
CA ASN A 161 4.80 8.84 -18.27
C ASN A 161 5.25 8.10 -17.00
N MET A 162 4.70 6.90 -16.78
CA MET A 162 5.03 6.03 -15.65
C MET A 162 6.51 5.65 -15.52
N GLN A 163 7.21 5.44 -16.64
CA GLN A 163 8.64 5.12 -16.59
C GLN A 163 9.46 6.32 -16.10
N GLN A 164 9.10 7.52 -16.56
CA GLN A 164 9.73 8.76 -16.13
C GLN A 164 9.47 9.03 -14.65
N ILE A 165 8.21 8.88 -14.21
CA ILE A 165 7.82 8.97 -12.80
C ILE A 165 8.67 8.02 -11.94
N ILE A 166 8.81 6.76 -12.34
CA ILE A 166 9.58 5.75 -11.60
C ILE A 166 11.06 6.16 -11.52
N ASN A 167 11.66 6.57 -12.64
CA ASN A 167 13.08 6.94 -12.70
C ASN A 167 13.39 8.19 -11.87
N GLU A 168 12.57 9.23 -12.01
CA GLU A 168 12.72 10.48 -11.24
C GLU A 168 12.46 10.23 -9.75
N PHE A 169 11.48 9.40 -9.41
CA PHE A 169 11.24 9.03 -8.02
C PHE A 169 12.39 8.23 -7.42
N GLN A 170 13.03 7.32 -8.16
CA GLN A 170 14.22 6.61 -7.67
C GLN A 170 15.35 7.57 -7.30
N ASN A 171 15.60 8.58 -8.13
CA ASN A 171 16.61 9.62 -7.86
C ASN A 171 16.26 10.41 -6.59
N VAL A 172 14.98 10.74 -6.39
CA VAL A 172 14.50 11.40 -5.18
C VAL A 172 14.65 10.51 -3.95
N ILE A 173 14.25 9.23 -3.98
CA ILE A 173 14.44 8.35 -2.82
C ILE A 173 15.94 8.18 -2.53
N VAL A 174 16.83 8.13 -3.55
CA VAL A 174 18.29 8.08 -3.36
C VAL A 174 18.76 9.33 -2.60
N GLU A 175 18.48 10.53 -3.10
CA GLU A 175 18.85 11.79 -2.43
C GLU A 175 18.29 11.89 -1.01
N LEU A 176 17.07 11.38 -0.78
CA LEU A 176 16.40 11.42 0.53
C LEU A 176 16.91 10.38 1.54
N THR A 177 17.57 9.30 1.09
CA THR A 177 18.18 8.29 1.98
C THR A 177 19.63 8.60 2.37
N PHE A 178 20.32 9.49 1.66
CA PHE A 178 21.75 9.77 1.87
C PHE A 178 22.02 11.08 2.64
N ASN A 179 21.00 11.76 3.15
CA ASN A 179 21.13 13.00 3.95
C ASN A 179 20.87 12.81 5.45
N ASN A 180 20.99 11.59 5.98
CA ASN A 180 21.06 11.32 7.42
C ASN A 180 22.47 10.88 7.82
#